data_AF-A0A811YL14-F1
#
_entry.id   AF-A0A811YL14-F1
#
_cell.length_a   1.000
_cell.length_b   1.000
_cell.length_c   1.000
_cell.angle_alpha   90.00
_cell.angle_beta   90.00
_cell.angle_gamma   90.00
#
_symmetry.space_group_name_H-M   'P 1'
#
loop_
_entity.id
_entity.type
_entity.pdbx_description
1 polymer ?
#
loop_
_entity_poly.entity_id
_entity_poly.type
_entity_poly.pdbx_seq_one_letter_code
_entity_poly.pdbx_strand_id
1 'polypeptide(L)'
;MAGTGPGTGPGTGPGTGTAAGPRGRRGERAFAPEPFDGEAVGARAWLQRFEAIGDLNGWDPAARLRLLRGSLRGRALQTLRALGPEAQADYAAVKAALLQASGGLPPREIVFANSMGKGYYLKGKIGKVPVRFLVDSGAQVSVVHPSLWEEVTDGDLDTLRPFENVVKVANGAEMKILGIWDTVVSLGKLKLKAEFLVANASAEEAIIGTDVLQDHNAVLDFEHRTCTLKGKKFRLLPVGGSLEDEFDLELIEEEPAEPGAAPSY
;
A
#
# COMPACT_ATOMS: atom_id res chain seq x y z
N MET A 1 -45.10 84.18 -9.82
CA MET A 1 -44.47 84.64 -11.08
C MET A 1 -43.14 83.91 -11.24
N ALA A 2 -42.92 83.37 -12.44
CA ALA A 2 -41.66 82.95 -13.11
C ALA A 2 -40.49 82.41 -12.25
N GLY A 3 -39.88 81.26 -12.50
CA GLY A 3 -39.85 80.41 -13.69
C GLY A 3 -38.39 80.12 -14.04
N THR A 4 -38.01 78.84 -14.17
CA THR A 4 -36.88 78.34 -14.99
C THR A 4 -36.91 76.81 -14.99
N GLY A 5 -37.17 76.19 -16.15
CA GLY A 5 -36.56 74.90 -16.53
C GLY A 5 -35.17 75.16 -17.14
N PRO A 6 -34.50 74.22 -17.84
CA PRO A 6 -34.87 72.86 -18.29
C PRO A 6 -33.83 71.82 -17.75
N GLY A 7 -33.80 70.51 -18.03
CA GLY A 7 -34.44 69.61 -18.98
C GLY A 7 -33.57 68.34 -19.09
N THR A 8 -34.02 67.38 -19.92
CA THR A 8 -33.46 66.05 -20.20
C THR A 8 -33.71 65.00 -19.11
N GLY A 9 -34.31 63.84 -19.36
CA GLY A 9 -34.68 63.12 -20.57
C GLY A 9 -34.85 61.64 -20.21
N PRO A 10 -35.50 60.81 -21.03
CA PRO A 10 -36.65 60.00 -20.57
C PRO A 10 -36.35 58.49 -20.44
N GLY A 11 -37.31 57.75 -19.88
CA GLY A 11 -37.51 56.35 -20.25
C GLY A 11 -37.96 55.40 -19.13
N THR A 12 -39.22 55.50 -18.72
CA THR A 12 -39.88 54.51 -17.85
C THR A 12 -40.67 53.47 -18.65
N GLY A 13 -40.48 52.19 -18.30
CA GLY A 13 -41.51 51.14 -18.34
C GLY A 13 -41.01 49.78 -18.82
N PRO A 14 -41.63 48.64 -18.41
CA PRO A 14 -42.42 48.34 -17.21
C PRO A 14 -41.83 47.17 -16.39
N GLY A 15 -42.34 46.94 -15.18
CA GLY A 15 -41.89 45.87 -14.30
C GLY A 15 -42.40 44.48 -14.67
N THR A 16 -41.72 43.45 -14.18
CA THR A 16 -42.27 42.15 -13.76
C THR A 16 -41.26 41.51 -12.80
N GLY A 17 -41.76 41.01 -11.67
CA GLY A 17 -40.92 40.32 -10.69
C GLY A 17 -40.40 38.99 -11.24
N THR A 18 -39.19 38.63 -10.85
CA THR A 18 -38.73 37.24 -10.89
C THR A 18 -37.73 37.01 -9.77
N ALA A 19 -38.16 36.15 -8.84
CA ALA A 19 -37.40 35.20 -8.04
C ALA A 19 -35.98 35.59 -7.63
N ALA A 20 -35.80 35.73 -6.31
CA ALA A 20 -34.52 35.47 -5.66
C ALA A 20 -33.95 34.13 -6.17
N GLY A 21 -32.95 34.20 -7.04
CA GLY A 21 -32.21 33.03 -7.48
C GLY A 21 -31.59 32.34 -6.27
N PRO A 22 -31.59 31.00 -6.22
CA PRO A 22 -30.90 30.30 -5.16
C PRO A 22 -29.44 30.71 -5.23
N ARG A 23 -28.89 31.20 -4.10
CA ARG A 23 -27.46 31.41 -3.93
C ARG A 23 -26.79 30.05 -4.14
N GLY A 24 -26.38 29.82 -5.39
CA GLY A 24 -25.67 28.63 -5.83
C GLY A 24 -24.41 28.48 -4.99
N ARG A 25 -24.37 27.33 -4.32
CA ARG A 25 -23.28 26.67 -3.61
C ARG A 25 -21.90 27.34 -3.75
N ARG A 26 -21.31 27.61 -2.58
CA ARG A 26 -19.86 27.68 -2.31
C ARG A 26 -19.04 27.01 -3.41
N GLY A 27 -18.13 27.78 -4.01
CA GLY A 27 -17.24 27.31 -5.07
C GLY A 27 -16.57 25.98 -4.73
N GLU A 28 -16.97 24.94 -5.44
CA GLU A 28 -16.21 23.70 -5.55
C GLU A 28 -14.87 24.09 -6.18
N ARG A 29 -13.78 23.91 -5.44
CA ARG A 29 -12.44 24.17 -5.94
C ARG A 29 -12.13 23.12 -7.00
N ALA A 30 -12.29 23.47 -8.27
CA ALA A 30 -11.85 22.62 -9.38
C ALA A 30 -10.32 22.52 -9.36
N PHE A 31 -9.79 21.30 -9.26
CA PHE A 31 -8.36 21.05 -9.29
C PHE A 31 -7.86 21.09 -10.75
N ALA A 32 -6.81 21.85 -11.02
CA ALA A 32 -6.23 21.91 -12.36
C ALA A 32 -5.14 20.83 -12.54
N PRO A 33 -5.18 20.01 -13.60
CA PRO A 33 -4.09 19.08 -13.89
C PRO A 33 -2.83 19.86 -14.31
N GLU A 34 -1.67 19.38 -13.85
CA GLU A 34 -0.37 19.90 -14.26
C GLU A 34 -0.07 19.50 -15.71
N PRO A 35 0.65 20.30 -16.50
CA PRO A 35 1.12 19.88 -17.83
C PRO A 35 2.09 18.69 -17.76
N PHE A 36 2.15 17.88 -18.82
CA PHE A 36 3.08 16.74 -18.93
C PHE A 36 3.94 16.84 -20.18
N ASP A 37 5.26 16.86 -20.02
CA ASP A 37 6.25 17.03 -21.08
C ASP A 37 6.78 15.71 -21.68
N GLY A 38 6.57 14.58 -21.01
CA GLY A 38 7.00 13.26 -21.50
C GLY A 38 8.24 12.67 -20.82
N GLU A 39 8.66 13.15 -19.64
CA GLU A 39 9.75 12.51 -18.91
C GLU A 39 9.41 11.07 -18.44
N ALA A 40 10.27 10.12 -18.81
CA ALA A 40 10.03 8.67 -18.73
C ALA A 40 9.69 8.18 -17.32
N VAL A 41 10.33 8.75 -16.29
CA VAL A 41 10.17 8.32 -14.89
C VAL A 41 8.86 8.83 -14.25
N GLY A 42 8.13 9.73 -14.92
CA GLY A 42 6.96 10.41 -14.35
C GLY A 42 5.61 10.12 -15.03
N ALA A 43 5.58 9.52 -16.22
CA ALA A 43 4.36 9.40 -17.04
C ALA A 43 3.20 8.70 -16.32
N ARG A 44 3.50 7.62 -15.62
CA ARG A 44 2.52 6.81 -14.90
C ARG A 44 1.97 7.53 -13.66
N ALA A 45 2.86 8.12 -12.86
CA ALA A 45 2.46 8.89 -11.68
C ALA A 45 1.64 10.12 -12.06
N TRP A 46 2.01 10.78 -13.16
CA TRP A 46 1.26 11.91 -13.70
C TRP A 46 -0.13 11.49 -14.20
N LEU A 47 -0.24 10.40 -14.97
CA LEU A 47 -1.54 9.88 -15.44
C LEU A 47 -2.46 9.49 -14.28
N GLN A 48 -1.93 8.85 -13.23
CA GLN A 48 -2.70 8.52 -12.03
C GLN A 48 -3.23 9.78 -11.33
N ARG A 49 -2.39 10.82 -11.18
CA ARG A 49 -2.80 12.10 -10.61
C ARG A 49 -3.86 12.80 -11.49
N PHE A 50 -3.69 12.78 -12.80
CA PHE A 50 -4.63 13.34 -13.76
C PHE A 50 -6.02 12.67 -13.66
N GLU A 51 -6.06 11.34 -13.56
CA GLU A 51 -7.30 10.58 -13.41
C GLU A 51 -7.99 10.88 -12.07
N ALA A 52 -7.24 10.93 -10.97
CA ALA A 52 -7.77 11.27 -9.65
C ALA A 52 -8.35 12.70 -9.62
N ILE A 53 -7.68 13.67 -10.24
CA ILE A 53 -8.21 15.04 -10.41
C ILE A 53 -9.50 15.02 -11.23
N GLY A 54 -9.56 14.18 -12.27
CA GLY A 54 -10.76 14.04 -13.08
C GLY A 54 -11.95 13.46 -12.33
N ASP A 55 -11.72 12.47 -11.48
CA ASP A 55 -12.76 11.89 -10.63
C ASP A 55 -13.26 12.91 -9.59
N LEU A 56 -12.34 13.66 -8.96
CA LEU A 56 -12.68 14.73 -8.01
C LEU A 56 -13.47 15.89 -8.66
N ASN A 57 -13.17 16.21 -9.92
CA ASN A 57 -13.84 17.25 -10.67
C ASN A 57 -15.10 16.75 -11.42
N GLY A 58 -15.43 15.46 -11.33
CA GLY A 58 -16.58 14.87 -12.04
C GLY A 58 -16.48 14.95 -13.57
N TRP A 59 -15.27 14.80 -14.14
CA TRP A 59 -15.09 14.83 -15.58
C TRP A 59 -15.76 13.61 -16.25
N ASP A 60 -16.67 13.89 -17.16
CA ASP A 60 -17.17 12.90 -18.10
C ASP A 60 -16.04 12.38 -19.03
N PRO A 61 -16.23 11.25 -19.72
CA PRO A 61 -15.19 10.68 -20.59
C PRO A 61 -14.67 11.63 -21.68
N ALA A 62 -15.54 12.48 -22.23
CA ALA A 62 -15.16 13.42 -23.29
C ALA A 62 -14.32 14.59 -22.74
N ALA A 63 -14.70 15.12 -21.57
CA ALA A 63 -13.96 16.13 -20.83
C ALA A 63 -12.58 15.60 -20.41
N ARG A 64 -12.51 14.35 -19.92
CA ARG A 64 -11.27 13.68 -19.53
C ARG A 64 -10.29 13.58 -20.70
N LEU A 65 -10.74 13.13 -21.87
CA LEU A 65 -9.91 13.07 -23.07
C LEU A 65 -9.47 14.46 -23.55
N ARG A 66 -10.39 15.43 -23.60
CA ARG A 66 -10.07 16.80 -24.02
C ARG A 66 -9.00 17.42 -23.13
N LEU A 67 -9.13 17.25 -21.81
CA LEU A 67 -8.19 17.78 -20.83
C LEU A 67 -6.86 17.03 -20.84
N LEU A 68 -6.87 15.72 -21.08
CA LEU A 68 -5.65 14.92 -21.23
C LEU A 68 -4.83 15.51 -22.38
N ARG A 69 -5.44 15.61 -23.56
CA ARG A 69 -4.80 16.18 -24.77
C ARG A 69 -4.35 17.62 -24.54
N GLY A 70 -5.14 18.43 -23.84
CA GLY A 70 -4.84 19.82 -23.50
C GLY A 70 -3.68 19.99 -22.51
N SER A 71 -3.34 18.94 -21.75
CA SER A 71 -2.27 18.96 -20.74
C SER A 71 -0.92 18.49 -21.27
N LEU A 72 -0.87 17.84 -22.43
CA LEU A 72 0.39 17.34 -23.01
C LEU A 72 1.24 18.45 -23.62
N ARG A 73 2.54 18.41 -23.38
CA ARG A 73 3.59 19.31 -23.88
C ARG A 73 4.78 18.47 -24.35
N GLY A 74 5.79 19.11 -24.95
CA GLY A 74 7.08 18.48 -25.25
C GLY A 74 6.97 17.15 -26.01
N ARG A 75 7.69 16.13 -25.53
CA ARG A 75 7.70 14.77 -26.07
C ARG A 75 6.34 14.09 -25.97
N ALA A 76 5.59 14.30 -24.89
CA ALA A 76 4.25 13.72 -24.73
C ALA A 76 3.26 14.23 -25.80
N LEU A 77 3.35 15.51 -26.16
CA LEU A 77 2.54 16.07 -27.25
C LEU A 77 2.97 15.52 -28.62
N GLN A 78 4.26 15.25 -28.82
CA GLN A 78 4.75 14.59 -30.03
C GLN A 78 4.21 13.16 -30.13
N THR A 79 4.17 12.41 -29.04
CA THR A 79 3.55 11.08 -28.97
C THR A 79 2.07 11.12 -29.36
N LEU A 80 1.29 12.06 -28.81
CA LEU A 80 -0.12 12.22 -29.19
C LEU A 80 -0.28 12.52 -30.69
N ARG A 81 0.57 13.40 -31.24
CA ARG A 81 0.52 13.79 -32.66
C ARG A 81 0.95 12.66 -33.61
N ALA A 82 1.76 11.73 -33.15
CA ALA A 82 2.16 10.55 -33.91
C ALA A 82 1.02 9.51 -34.05
N LEU A 83 -0.04 9.61 -33.24
CA LEU A 83 -1.20 8.72 -33.34
C LEU A 83 -2.14 9.14 -34.47
N GLY A 84 -2.79 8.15 -35.09
CA GLY A 84 -3.87 8.38 -36.05
C GLY A 84 -5.11 9.04 -35.40
N PRO A 85 -6.00 9.65 -36.21
CA PRO A 85 -7.14 10.43 -35.71
C PRO A 85 -8.11 9.60 -34.85
N GLU A 86 -8.30 8.33 -35.15
CA GLU A 86 -9.13 7.41 -34.35
C GLU A 86 -8.49 7.14 -32.98
N ALA A 87 -7.19 6.89 -32.93
CA ALA A 87 -6.44 6.67 -31.69
C ALA A 87 -6.33 7.95 -30.84
N GLN A 88 -6.34 9.14 -31.44
CA GLN A 88 -6.41 10.41 -30.70
C GLN A 88 -7.78 10.68 -30.08
N ALA A 89 -8.83 10.02 -30.59
CA ALA A 89 -10.20 10.12 -30.08
C ALA A 89 -10.50 9.09 -28.97
N ASP A 90 -9.57 8.18 -28.69
CA ASP A 90 -9.69 7.18 -27.64
C ASP A 90 -8.71 7.46 -26.50
N TYR A 91 -9.27 7.66 -25.31
CA TYR A 91 -8.50 7.87 -24.08
C TYR A 91 -7.55 6.71 -23.77
N ALA A 92 -8.00 5.46 -23.96
CA ALA A 92 -7.19 4.29 -23.67
C ALA A 92 -5.99 4.20 -24.61
N ALA A 93 -6.19 4.47 -25.90
CA ALA A 93 -5.13 4.51 -26.91
C ALA A 93 -4.09 5.61 -26.62
N VAL A 94 -4.53 6.82 -26.27
CA VAL A 94 -3.61 7.91 -25.89
C VAL A 94 -2.82 7.56 -24.63
N LYS A 95 -3.48 7.01 -23.60
CA LYS A 95 -2.83 6.58 -22.35
C LYS A 95 -1.77 5.50 -22.61
N ALA A 96 -2.12 4.49 -23.42
CA ALA A 96 -1.20 3.42 -23.77
C ALA A 96 0.03 3.94 -24.52
N ALA A 97 -0.16 4.83 -25.49
CA ALA A 97 0.93 5.42 -26.26
C ALA A 97 1.89 6.25 -25.38
N LEU A 98 1.36 7.02 -24.43
CA LEU A 98 2.17 7.78 -23.47
C LEU A 98 3.01 6.86 -22.57
N LEU A 99 2.41 5.76 -22.10
CA LEU A 99 3.11 4.78 -21.27
C LEU A 99 4.21 4.03 -22.06
N GLN A 100 3.93 3.64 -23.30
CA GLN A 100 4.91 3.00 -24.18
C GLN A 100 6.07 3.94 -24.52
N ALA A 101 5.77 5.20 -24.88
CA ALA A 101 6.79 6.20 -25.18
C ALA A 101 7.67 6.56 -23.97
N SER A 102 7.14 6.40 -22.75
CA SER A 102 7.88 6.59 -21.50
C SER A 102 8.77 5.41 -21.09
N GLY A 103 8.90 4.36 -21.92
CA GLY A 103 9.70 3.17 -21.61
C GLY A 103 9.04 2.25 -20.57
N GLY A 104 7.73 2.38 -20.36
CA GLY A 104 6.98 1.63 -19.36
C GLY A 104 6.86 0.16 -19.74
N LEU A 105 7.67 -0.69 -19.10
CA LEU A 105 7.27 -2.07 -18.86
C LEU A 105 5.86 -2.06 -18.21
N PRO A 106 4.94 -2.97 -18.59
CA PRO A 106 3.68 -3.10 -17.88
C PRO A 106 3.96 -3.32 -16.39
N PRO A 107 3.05 -2.91 -15.48
CA PRO A 107 3.24 -3.24 -14.07
C PRO A 107 3.53 -4.74 -13.94
N ARG A 108 4.70 -5.06 -13.37
CA ARG A 108 4.69 -6.18 -12.44
C ARG A 108 3.66 -5.81 -11.41
N GLU A 109 2.68 -6.67 -11.23
CA GLU A 109 1.75 -6.61 -10.12
C GLU A 109 2.58 -6.37 -8.86
N ILE A 110 2.48 -5.16 -8.31
CA ILE A 110 3.13 -4.85 -7.03
C ILE A 110 2.22 -5.46 -6.00
N VAL A 111 2.49 -6.73 -5.74
CA VAL A 111 2.22 -7.33 -4.44
C VAL A 111 2.91 -6.44 -3.41
N PHE A 112 2.16 -5.96 -2.41
CA PHE A 112 2.61 -5.01 -1.38
C PHE A 112 3.91 -5.42 -0.64
N ALA A 113 4.43 -6.63 -0.87
CA ALA A 113 5.69 -7.14 -0.36
C ALA A 113 6.95 -6.41 -0.90
N ASN A 114 6.93 -5.82 -2.11
CA ASN A 114 8.19 -5.48 -2.81
C ASN A 114 8.46 -4.00 -3.14
N SER A 115 7.75 -3.02 -2.58
CA SER A 115 8.06 -1.62 -2.90
C SER A 115 7.79 -0.67 -1.73
N MET A 116 8.86 -0.45 -0.97
CA MET A 116 9.24 0.74 -0.17
C MET A 116 9.76 0.42 1.24
N GLY A 117 9.65 -0.84 1.72
CA GLY A 117 10.24 -1.29 2.99
C GLY A 117 11.22 -2.45 2.80
N LYS A 118 12.27 -2.51 3.65
CA LYS A 118 13.10 -3.72 3.80
C LYS A 118 12.39 -4.63 4.81
N GLY A 119 11.59 -5.58 4.33
CA GLY A 119 11.04 -6.62 5.20
C GLY A 119 12.16 -7.50 5.77
N TYR A 120 12.00 -7.94 7.02
CA TYR A 120 12.90 -8.89 7.66
C TYR A 120 12.15 -10.15 8.02
N TYR A 121 12.79 -11.30 7.84
CA TYR A 121 12.17 -12.60 8.10
C TYR A 121 12.93 -13.41 9.13
N LEU A 122 12.18 -14.22 9.87
CA LEU A 122 12.72 -15.32 10.68
C LEU A 122 12.48 -16.64 9.95
N LYS A 123 13.52 -17.48 9.89
CA LYS A 123 13.41 -18.85 9.38
C LYS A 123 12.99 -19.77 10.51
N GLY A 124 11.89 -20.48 10.33
CA GLY A 124 11.37 -21.40 11.34
C GLY A 124 10.53 -22.51 10.74
N LYS A 125 9.71 -23.14 11.58
CA LYS A 125 8.79 -24.21 11.21
C LYS A 125 7.51 -24.13 12.04
N ILE A 126 6.40 -24.60 11.47
CA ILE A 126 5.20 -24.97 12.24
C ILE A 126 4.97 -26.47 11.98
N GLY A 127 4.93 -27.27 13.04
CA GLY A 127 4.97 -28.72 12.90
C GLY A 127 6.22 -29.17 12.14
N LYS A 128 6.03 -29.77 10.96
CA LYS A 128 7.11 -30.20 10.05
C LYS A 128 7.35 -29.25 8.88
N VAL A 129 6.45 -28.29 8.66
CA VAL A 129 6.46 -27.39 7.49
C VAL A 129 7.45 -26.25 7.74
N PRO A 130 8.46 -26.04 6.88
CA PRO A 130 9.36 -24.90 6.97
C PRO A 130 8.64 -23.61 6.55
N VAL A 131 8.83 -22.54 7.32
CA VAL A 131 8.13 -21.27 7.13
C VAL A 131 9.12 -20.10 7.24
N ARG A 132 8.98 -19.11 6.36
CA ARG A 132 9.58 -17.79 6.54
C ARG A 132 8.53 -16.86 7.11
N PHE A 133 8.78 -16.39 8.32
CA PHE A 133 7.89 -15.48 9.02
C PHE A 133 8.31 -14.06 8.74
N LEU A 134 7.48 -13.25 8.09
CA LEU A 134 7.70 -11.81 8.02
C LEU A 134 7.58 -11.25 9.44
N VAL A 135 8.59 -10.53 9.89
CA VAL A 135 8.58 -9.80 11.16
C VAL A 135 8.02 -8.42 10.90
N ASP A 136 6.81 -8.15 11.39
CA ASP A 136 6.10 -6.91 11.11
C ASP A 136 5.61 -6.25 12.41
N SER A 137 6.39 -5.27 12.90
CA SER A 137 5.98 -4.46 14.05
C SER A 137 4.84 -3.48 13.74
N GLY A 138 4.43 -3.35 12.48
CA GLY A 138 3.27 -2.58 12.05
C GLY A 138 1.97 -3.38 12.06
N ALA A 139 2.03 -4.71 12.15
CA ALA A 139 0.88 -5.58 12.27
C ALA A 139 0.50 -5.78 13.74
N GLN A 140 -0.73 -5.42 14.12
CA GLN A 140 -1.19 -5.60 15.51
C GLN A 140 -1.37 -7.08 15.88
N VAL A 141 -1.77 -7.90 14.90
CA VAL A 141 -2.06 -9.32 15.04
C VAL A 141 -1.22 -10.14 14.07
N SER A 142 -0.86 -11.35 14.49
CA SER A 142 -0.17 -12.32 13.65
C SER A 142 -1.15 -13.03 12.72
N VAL A 143 -0.73 -13.28 11.48
CA VAL A 143 -1.60 -13.83 10.42
C VAL A 143 -0.88 -14.94 9.66
N VAL A 144 -1.60 -15.99 9.27
CA VAL A 144 -1.12 -17.01 8.34
C VAL A 144 -2.05 -17.16 7.14
N HIS A 145 -1.45 -17.51 6.01
CA HIS A 145 -2.20 -17.86 4.81
C HIS A 145 -2.94 -19.19 5.02
N PRO A 146 -4.21 -19.33 4.56
CA PRO A 146 -4.98 -20.57 4.72
C PRO A 146 -4.28 -21.83 4.22
N SER A 147 -3.53 -21.73 3.12
CA SER A 147 -2.77 -22.88 2.58
C SER A 147 -1.70 -23.39 3.53
N LEU A 148 -1.05 -22.52 4.31
CA LEU A 148 -0.06 -22.95 5.31
C LEU A 148 -0.74 -23.67 6.47
N TRP A 149 -1.88 -23.16 6.94
CA TRP A 149 -2.67 -23.85 7.96
C TRP A 149 -3.11 -25.22 7.46
N GLU A 150 -3.69 -25.30 6.25
CA GLU A 150 -4.16 -26.54 5.63
C GLU A 150 -3.03 -27.57 5.48
N GLU A 151 -1.84 -27.16 5.04
CA GLU A 151 -0.67 -28.05 4.92
C GLU A 151 -0.22 -28.63 6.27
N VAL A 152 -0.30 -27.83 7.35
CA VAL A 152 0.14 -28.26 8.68
C VAL A 152 -0.90 -29.14 9.38
N THR A 153 -2.19 -28.85 9.18
CA THR A 153 -3.29 -29.46 9.93
C THR A 153 -4.10 -30.47 9.13
N ASP A 154 -3.80 -30.67 7.84
CA ASP A 154 -4.65 -31.42 6.90
C ASP A 154 -6.06 -30.83 6.79
N GLY A 155 -6.18 -29.50 6.98
CA GLY A 155 -7.45 -28.77 6.93
C GLY A 155 -8.40 -29.05 8.10
N ASP A 156 -7.90 -29.58 9.22
CA ASP A 156 -8.72 -29.91 10.39
C ASP A 156 -9.33 -28.66 11.04
N LEU A 157 -10.63 -28.44 10.81
CA LEU A 157 -11.39 -27.30 11.33
C LEU A 157 -11.49 -27.28 12.86
N ASP A 158 -11.31 -28.41 13.55
CA ASP A 158 -11.33 -28.45 15.02
C ASP A 158 -10.09 -27.75 15.62
N THR A 159 -9.07 -27.46 14.81
CA THR A 159 -7.91 -26.65 15.19
C THR A 159 -8.19 -25.14 15.16
N LEU A 160 -9.35 -24.71 14.66
CA LEU A 160 -9.72 -23.30 14.56
C LEU A 160 -10.76 -22.91 15.62
N ARG A 161 -10.43 -21.87 16.39
CA ARG A 161 -11.43 -21.18 17.21
C ARG A 161 -12.20 -20.17 16.34
N PRO A 162 -13.50 -19.96 16.60
CA PRO A 162 -14.28 -18.94 15.90
C PRO A 162 -13.67 -17.54 16.06
N PHE A 163 -13.67 -16.78 14.97
CA PHE A 163 -13.37 -15.36 14.99
C PHE A 163 -14.67 -14.57 14.73
N GLU A 164 -15.20 -13.93 15.75
CA GLU A 164 -16.54 -13.31 15.69
C GLU A 164 -16.54 -11.88 15.12
N ASN A 165 -15.37 -11.30 14.86
CA ASN A 165 -15.25 -9.93 14.38
C ASN A 165 -15.19 -9.87 12.85
N VAL A 166 -15.63 -8.74 12.29
CA VAL A 166 -15.52 -8.45 10.84
C VAL A 166 -14.34 -7.53 10.62
N VAL A 167 -13.34 -7.98 9.84
CA VAL A 167 -12.21 -7.15 9.41
C VAL A 167 -12.53 -6.54 8.05
N LYS A 168 -12.57 -5.21 7.97
CA LYS A 168 -12.74 -4.47 6.71
C LYS A 168 -11.39 -3.95 6.23
N VAL A 169 -11.07 -4.20 4.97
CA VAL A 169 -9.85 -3.64 4.34
C VAL A 169 -10.13 -2.26 3.75
N ALA A 170 -9.07 -1.53 3.37
CA ALA A 170 -9.15 -0.11 2.98
C ALA A 170 -10.09 0.20 1.79
N ASN A 171 -10.43 -0.79 0.97
CA ASN A 171 -11.40 -0.66 -0.13
C ASN A 171 -12.86 -0.93 0.28
N GLY A 172 -13.12 -1.22 1.57
CA GLY A 172 -14.44 -1.54 2.11
C GLY A 172 -14.84 -3.02 2.02
N ALA A 173 -14.05 -3.88 1.38
CA ALA A 173 -14.30 -5.31 1.34
C ALA A 173 -14.04 -5.97 2.70
N GLU A 174 -14.83 -6.99 3.02
CA GLU A 174 -14.62 -7.80 4.22
C GLU A 174 -13.54 -8.85 3.93
N MET A 175 -12.54 -8.91 4.80
CA MET A 175 -11.54 -9.97 4.77
C MET A 175 -12.13 -11.24 5.34
N LYS A 176 -12.08 -12.33 4.57
CA LYS A 176 -12.54 -13.64 5.03
C LYS A 176 -11.50 -14.25 5.98
N ILE A 177 -11.86 -14.33 7.25
CA ILE A 177 -11.09 -15.01 8.30
C ILE A 177 -11.73 -16.37 8.53
N LEU A 178 -10.93 -17.44 8.44
CA LEU A 178 -11.41 -18.81 8.69
C LEU A 178 -11.57 -19.08 10.19
N GLY A 179 -10.68 -18.51 11.00
CA GLY A 179 -10.69 -18.64 12.44
C GLY A 179 -9.36 -18.20 13.05
N ILE A 180 -9.24 -18.44 14.34
CA ILE A 180 -8.04 -18.24 15.13
C ILE A 180 -7.36 -19.61 15.30
N TRP A 181 -6.07 -19.70 14.99
CA TRP A 181 -5.29 -20.93 15.12
C TRP A 181 -4.22 -20.78 16.21
N ASP A 182 -4.36 -21.57 17.27
CA ASP A 182 -3.33 -21.70 18.30
C ASP A 182 -2.30 -22.76 17.91
N THR A 183 -1.03 -22.39 17.82
CA THR A 183 0.03 -23.30 17.38
C THR A 183 1.37 -23.04 18.04
N VAL A 184 2.38 -23.83 17.66
CA VAL A 184 3.76 -23.68 18.12
C VAL A 184 4.69 -23.45 16.93
N VAL A 185 5.30 -22.27 16.91
CA VAL A 185 6.38 -21.89 15.99
C VAL A 185 7.71 -22.38 16.55
N SER A 186 8.50 -23.04 15.72
CA SER A 186 9.87 -23.46 16.06
C SER A 186 10.89 -22.60 15.32
N LEU A 187 11.72 -21.87 16.07
CA LEU A 187 12.88 -21.15 15.56
C LEU A 187 14.14 -21.89 16.02
N GLY A 188 14.73 -22.69 15.13
CA GLY A 188 15.78 -23.64 15.52
C GLY A 188 15.29 -24.59 16.64
N LYS A 189 15.95 -24.55 17.80
CA LYS A 189 15.56 -25.34 18.99
C LYS A 189 14.52 -24.64 19.88
N LEU A 190 14.24 -23.35 19.65
CA LEU A 190 13.29 -22.58 20.46
C LEU A 190 11.86 -22.83 19.97
N LYS A 191 10.94 -23.11 20.91
CA LYS A 191 9.51 -23.24 20.64
C LYS A 191 8.75 -22.05 21.23
N LEU A 192 7.91 -21.42 20.42
CA LEU A 192 7.12 -20.25 20.74
C LEU A 192 5.65 -20.60 20.52
N LYS A 193 4.81 -20.39 21.53
CA LYS A 193 3.35 -20.45 21.34
C LYS A 193 2.92 -19.22 20.54
N ALA A 194 2.09 -19.39 19.53
CA ALA A 194 1.60 -18.28 18.73
C ALA A 194 0.12 -18.49 18.42
N GLU A 195 -0.61 -17.39 18.41
CA GLU A 195 -1.97 -17.32 17.92
C GLU A 195 -1.93 -16.64 16.55
N PHE A 196 -2.57 -17.24 15.55
CA PHE A 196 -2.64 -16.66 14.21
C PHE A 196 -4.08 -16.52 13.76
N LEU A 197 -4.42 -15.38 13.15
CA LEU A 197 -5.60 -15.30 12.30
C LEU A 197 -5.32 -16.05 10.99
N VAL A 198 -6.21 -16.97 10.61
CA VAL A 198 -6.10 -17.68 9.34
C VAL A 198 -6.89 -16.92 8.28
N ALA A 199 -6.18 -16.19 7.42
CA ALA A 199 -6.81 -15.29 6.46
C ALA A 199 -5.92 -15.04 5.24
N ASN A 200 -6.55 -14.86 4.07
CA ASN A 200 -5.85 -14.40 2.87
C ASN A 200 -5.66 -12.88 2.94
N ALA A 201 -4.82 -12.44 3.88
CA ALA A 201 -4.60 -11.04 4.21
C ALA A 201 -3.35 -10.44 3.57
N SER A 202 -2.42 -11.30 3.13
CA SER A 202 -1.10 -10.90 2.67
C SER A 202 -0.57 -11.89 1.65
N ALA A 203 0.42 -11.49 0.86
CA ALA A 203 1.14 -12.41 -0.01
C ALA A 203 2.21 -13.23 0.70
N GLU A 204 2.51 -12.91 1.95
CA GLU A 204 3.42 -13.70 2.77
C GLU A 204 2.67 -14.90 3.37
N GLU A 205 3.37 -16.02 3.48
CA GLU A 205 2.81 -17.25 4.05
C GLU A 205 2.45 -17.08 5.54
N ALA A 206 3.26 -16.31 6.28
CA ALA A 206 3.05 -16.01 7.68
C ALA A 206 3.66 -14.66 8.09
N ILE A 207 2.90 -13.89 8.88
CA ILE A 207 3.31 -12.63 9.50
C ILE A 207 3.31 -12.83 11.01
N ILE A 208 4.44 -12.50 11.65
CA ILE A 208 4.55 -12.34 13.10
C ILE A 208 4.37 -10.86 13.42
N GLY A 209 3.20 -10.54 13.96
CA GLY A 209 2.80 -9.22 14.42
C GLY A 209 3.26 -8.90 15.84
N THR A 210 2.86 -7.73 16.34
CA THR A 210 3.25 -7.24 17.66
C THR A 210 2.71 -8.08 18.81
N ASP A 211 1.60 -8.77 18.64
CA ASP A 211 1.05 -9.72 19.62
C ASP A 211 2.08 -10.79 20.00
N VAL A 212 2.57 -11.55 19.03
CA VAL A 212 3.57 -12.60 19.25
C VAL A 212 4.92 -12.01 19.61
N LEU A 213 5.32 -10.88 19.01
CA LEU A 213 6.58 -10.22 19.37
C LEU A 213 6.60 -9.79 20.84
N GLN A 214 5.52 -9.20 21.34
CA GLN A 214 5.42 -8.75 22.74
C GLN A 214 5.31 -9.94 23.70
N ASP A 215 4.49 -10.94 23.38
CA ASP A 215 4.31 -12.14 24.22
C ASP A 215 5.62 -12.90 24.48
N HIS A 216 6.58 -12.82 23.56
CA HIS A 216 7.89 -13.47 23.69
C HIS A 216 9.04 -12.50 23.95
N ASN A 217 8.75 -11.24 24.32
CA ASN A 217 9.70 -10.18 24.64
C ASN A 217 10.77 -10.00 23.55
N ALA A 218 10.32 -9.87 22.30
CA ALA A 218 11.19 -9.71 21.16
C ALA A 218 11.98 -8.40 21.24
N VAL A 219 13.28 -8.47 20.92
CA VAL A 219 14.12 -7.29 20.67
C VAL A 219 14.57 -7.34 19.21
N LEU A 220 14.11 -6.38 18.42
CA LEU A 220 14.52 -6.22 17.03
C LEU A 220 15.71 -5.27 16.94
N ASP A 221 16.85 -5.82 16.55
CA ASP A 221 18.09 -5.08 16.32
C ASP A 221 18.36 -5.05 14.80
N PHE A 222 18.05 -3.91 14.19
CA PHE A 222 18.22 -3.72 12.76
C PHE A 222 19.67 -3.41 12.35
N GLU A 223 20.48 -2.92 13.28
CA GLU A 223 21.91 -2.65 13.05
C GLU A 223 22.65 -3.98 12.87
N HIS A 224 22.44 -4.91 13.80
CA HIS A 224 23.06 -6.24 13.77
C HIS A 224 22.23 -7.27 12.98
N ARG A 225 21.04 -6.90 12.52
CA ARG A 225 20.05 -7.77 11.84
C ARG A 225 19.75 -9.01 12.66
N THR A 226 19.38 -8.81 13.92
CA THR A 226 19.00 -9.90 14.83
C THR A 226 17.67 -9.64 15.50
N CYS A 227 16.93 -10.71 15.75
CA CYS A 227 15.79 -10.72 16.65
C CYS A 227 16.16 -11.57 17.87
N THR A 228 16.09 -10.99 19.06
CA THR A 228 16.27 -11.74 20.31
C THR A 228 14.91 -12.15 20.85
N LEU A 229 14.71 -13.45 21.06
CA LEU A 229 13.49 -14.02 21.63
C LEU A 229 13.87 -14.95 22.78
N LYS A 230 13.34 -14.70 23.97
CA LYS A 230 13.65 -15.48 25.20
C LYS A 230 15.16 -15.67 25.43
N GLY A 231 15.93 -14.60 25.25
CA GLY A 231 17.39 -14.59 25.43
C GLY A 231 18.19 -15.25 24.29
N LYS A 232 17.55 -15.76 23.24
CA LYS A 232 18.23 -16.35 22.07
C LYS A 232 18.19 -15.40 20.88
N LYS A 233 19.34 -15.17 20.25
CA LYS A 233 19.48 -14.32 19.06
C LYS A 233 19.24 -15.14 17.80
N PHE A 234 18.42 -14.61 16.90
CA PHE A 234 18.10 -15.18 15.59
C PHE A 234 18.43 -14.16 14.50
N ARG A 235 19.01 -14.60 13.39
CA ARG A 235 19.30 -13.75 12.24
C ARG A 235 18.01 -13.29 11.57
N LEU A 236 17.90 -11.99 11.30
CA LEU A 236 16.86 -11.40 10.48
C LEU A 236 17.31 -11.41 9.00
N LEU A 237 16.57 -12.14 8.16
CA LEU A 237 16.86 -12.31 6.74
C LEU A 237 16.18 -11.19 5.91
N PRO A 238 16.88 -10.49 5.00
CA PRO A 238 16.27 -9.46 4.16
C PRO A 238 15.42 -10.06 3.02
N VAL A 239 14.41 -9.31 2.55
CA VAL A 239 13.68 -9.62 1.30
C VAL A 239 14.67 -9.75 0.13
N GLY A 240 14.64 -10.88 -0.59
CA GLY A 240 15.42 -11.07 -1.82
C GLY A 240 16.91 -11.35 -1.63
N GLY A 241 17.36 -11.69 -0.41
CA GLY A 241 18.72 -12.18 -0.18
C GLY A 241 18.99 -13.51 -0.89
N SER A 242 20.16 -13.64 -1.52
CA SER A 242 20.65 -14.89 -2.11
C SER A 242 20.81 -15.96 -1.01
N LEU A 243 20.62 -17.24 -1.39
CA LEU A 243 20.94 -18.42 -0.56
C LEU A 243 22.41 -18.45 -0.10
N GLU A 244 23.27 -17.58 -0.59
CA GLU A 244 24.68 -17.49 -0.19
C GLU A 244 24.90 -16.83 1.18
N ASP A 245 23.87 -16.23 1.79
CA ASP A 245 23.89 -15.84 3.21
C ASP A 245 23.64 -17.07 4.16
N GLU A 246 23.54 -18.30 3.62
CA GLU A 246 23.28 -19.55 4.38
C GLU A 246 24.48 -20.09 5.19
N PHE A 247 25.66 -19.48 5.10
CA PHE A 247 26.84 -19.87 5.89
C PHE A 247 27.05 -18.91 7.06
N ASP A 248 26.29 -19.11 8.13
CA ASP A 248 26.79 -19.09 9.50
C ASP A 248 25.69 -19.69 10.41
N LEU A 249 25.64 -21.02 10.38
CA LEU A 249 25.05 -21.81 11.42
C LEU A 249 25.98 -21.72 12.64
N GLU A 250 25.61 -20.95 13.65
CA GLU A 250 25.67 -21.39 15.05
C GLU A 250 24.97 -20.38 15.95
N LEU A 251 24.28 -20.90 16.98
CA LEU A 251 23.94 -20.10 18.14
C LEU A 251 25.21 -19.37 18.57
N ILE A 252 25.16 -18.04 18.72
CA ILE A 252 26.10 -17.39 19.63
C ILE A 252 25.61 -17.81 21.03
N GLU A 253 26.09 -18.95 21.52
CA GLU A 253 26.05 -19.23 22.94
C GLU A 253 26.99 -18.20 23.59
N GLU A 254 26.42 -17.25 24.33
CA GLU A 254 27.22 -16.44 25.24
C GLU A 254 27.78 -17.39 26.31
N GLU A 255 29.10 -17.63 26.28
CA GLU A 255 29.77 -18.33 27.38
C GLU A 255 29.45 -17.59 28.69
N PRO A 256 29.00 -18.29 29.75
CA PRO A 256 28.85 -17.66 31.05
C PRO A 256 30.24 -17.28 31.57
N ALA A 257 30.40 -16.02 32.00
CA ALA A 257 31.63 -15.56 32.63
C ALA A 257 31.99 -16.47 33.82
N GLU A 258 33.16 -17.10 33.76
CA GLU A 258 33.76 -17.86 34.85
C GLU A 258 33.83 -17.00 36.12
N PRO A 259 33.23 -17.42 37.25
CA PRO A 259 33.33 -16.70 38.51
C PRO A 259 34.66 -17.06 39.18
N GLY A 260 35.73 -16.33 38.87
CA GLY A 260 36.98 -16.57 39.61
C GLY A 260 38.24 -15.96 39.01
N ALA A 261 38.39 -14.64 39.08
CA ALA A 261 39.71 -14.03 39.10
C ALA A 261 39.70 -12.84 40.05
N ALA A 262 40.03 -13.09 41.32
CA ALA A 262 40.46 -12.03 42.22
C ALA A 262 41.76 -11.44 41.68
N PRO A 263 41.93 -10.10 41.64
CA PRO A 263 43.19 -9.52 41.22
C PRO A 263 44.27 -9.83 42.27
N SER A 264 45.37 -10.43 41.83
CA SER A 264 46.60 -10.49 42.61
C SER A 264 47.40 -9.21 42.39
N TYR A 265 47.63 -8.52 43.51
CA TYR A 265 48.46 -7.32 43.75
C TYR A 265 47.89 -5.97 43.33
#